data_AF-A0A136JBD2-F1
#
_entry.id   AF-A0A136JBD2-F1
#
_cell.length_a   1.000
_cell.length_b   1.000
_cell.length_c   1.000
_cell.angle_alpha   90.00
_cell.angle_beta   90.00
_cell.angle_gamma   90.00
#
_symmetry.space_group_name_H-M   'P 1'
#
loop_
_entity.id
_entity.type
_entity.pdbx_description
1 polymer ?
#
loop_
_entity_poly.entity_id
_entity_poly.type
_entity_poly.pdbx_seq_one_letter_code
_entity_poly.pdbx_strand_id
1 'polypeptide(L)'
;MADFLKNILGGGKPADTAAVKPDSDFEDFAASPAAPSPVPFEAAGNIAAAPTDRPYTAWYNIHERHSLSEFRNEGLILIVIAVIFTLHAIGARRNKSKARAWAKANGAVLATEFSQVGFVSGIDAEKQPDKVLKQKSLSEYASYATGRTNVAFVDVKLELIKRFNPIMTIAETIVGFFFDSGPTPQDVVETTLYPFDGREDKLVPGIPGGMELRSKDSKSSYDNFVWAIVNKDKMQKLRDDRYDVSLTFTKDNAKLPQWTTVMSESAEITTALLTDELAAAVAQAGDLFECLIISDQPTDKPRTIDETTPRKRLSLRYRLPSSDNYDQLTPLFACFIRMADHLAAVAHFRPEVLRKVKSIRDENIKQIQKVLEDEKAEERALERDKVKKAKRDAELAGLDAKAQKKFLEKEREKELRKANKKQTMRG
;
A
#
# COMPACT_ATOMS: atom_id res chain seq x y z
N MET A 1 -24.96 4.06 17.22
CA MET A 1 -25.25 2.63 16.92
C MET A 1 -24.24 1.65 17.54
N ALA A 2 -23.37 2.08 18.46
CA ALA A 2 -22.48 1.17 19.20
C ALA A 2 -23.07 0.72 20.56
N ASP A 3 -24.06 1.42 21.10
CA ASP A 3 -24.63 1.14 22.42
C ASP A 3 -25.76 0.09 22.43
N PHE A 4 -26.29 -0.27 21.26
CA PHE A 4 -27.37 -1.25 21.12
C PHE A 4 -26.85 -2.71 21.14
N LEU A 5 -25.60 -2.93 20.73
CA LEU A 5 -24.97 -4.26 20.71
C LEU A 5 -24.50 -4.73 22.09
N LYS A 6 -24.30 -3.80 23.03
CA LYS A 6 -23.80 -4.11 24.37
C LYS A 6 -24.89 -4.63 25.32
N ASN A 7 -26.16 -4.33 25.04
CA ASN A 7 -27.30 -4.74 25.87
C ASN A 7 -27.93 -6.09 25.47
N ILE A 8 -27.54 -6.69 24.35
CA ILE A 8 -28.09 -7.98 23.89
C ILE A 8 -27.24 -9.18 24.34
N LEU A 9 -25.98 -8.97 24.74
CA LEU A 9 -25.04 -10.05 25.08
C LEU A 9 -24.67 -10.09 26.57
N GLY A 10 -25.59 -9.71 27.45
CA GLY A 10 -25.41 -9.83 28.90
C GLY A 10 -25.56 -11.26 29.39
N GLY A 11 -24.52 -11.80 30.05
CA GLY A 11 -24.68 -12.96 30.93
C GLY A 11 -23.38 -13.64 31.39
N GLY A 12 -22.68 -13.06 32.37
CA GLY A 12 -21.70 -13.80 33.19
C GLY A 12 -20.58 -12.95 33.81
N LYS A 13 -20.82 -12.38 35.01
CA LYS A 13 -19.79 -11.84 35.93
C LYS A 13 -18.98 -12.99 36.58
N PRO A 14 -17.72 -12.77 37.03
CA PRO A 14 -17.39 -12.14 38.33
C PRO A 14 -16.39 -10.98 38.18
N ALA A 15 -16.63 -9.81 38.77
CA ALA A 15 -16.30 -9.40 40.14
C ALA A 15 -14.83 -8.93 40.30
N ASP A 16 -14.67 -7.63 40.02
CA ASP A 16 -13.84 -6.61 40.69
C ASP A 16 -12.42 -6.92 41.17
N THR A 17 -11.44 -6.31 40.49
CA THR A 17 -10.30 -5.66 41.13
C THR A 17 -10.12 -4.25 40.52
N ALA A 18 -10.52 -3.23 41.28
CA ALA A 18 -10.26 -1.84 40.95
C ALA A 18 -8.89 -1.44 41.49
N ALA A 19 -7.97 -1.08 40.60
CA ALA A 19 -6.71 -0.43 40.94
C ALA A 19 -6.95 1.04 41.30
N VAL A 20 -6.48 1.43 42.49
CA VAL A 20 -6.51 2.78 43.05
C VAL A 20 -5.47 3.66 42.34
N LYS A 21 -5.87 4.89 41.98
CA LYS A 21 -4.96 5.97 41.53
C LYS A 21 -4.42 6.76 42.74
N PRO A 22 -3.24 7.40 42.60
CA PRO A 22 -2.45 7.91 43.72
C PRO A 22 -2.87 9.32 44.10
N ASP A 23 -2.79 9.67 45.39
CA ASP A 23 -2.63 11.06 45.81
C ASP A 23 -1.77 11.16 47.08
N SER A 24 -1.07 12.29 47.10
CA SER A 24 -0.13 12.89 48.03
C SER A 24 -0.45 12.81 49.52
N ASP A 25 0.54 12.45 50.33
CA ASP A 25 0.79 13.12 51.62
C ASP A 25 2.28 13.01 52.00
N PHE A 26 2.93 14.17 52.00
CA PHE A 26 4.33 14.40 52.31
C PHE A 26 4.35 15.44 53.42
N GLU A 27 4.43 15.01 54.67
CA GLU A 27 4.72 15.76 55.91
C GLU A 27 4.75 14.67 57.00
N ASP A 28 5.80 14.40 57.76
CA ASP A 28 6.49 15.31 58.65
C ASP A 28 7.77 14.60 59.17
N PHE A 29 8.95 15.13 58.84
CA PHE A 29 10.26 14.68 59.30
C PHE A 29 10.92 15.86 60.05
N ALA A 30 10.70 15.99 61.36
CA ALA A 30 11.68 16.43 62.37
C ALA A 30 11.05 16.90 63.70
N ALA A 31 10.85 15.97 64.65
CA ALA A 31 10.92 16.28 66.08
C ALA A 31 11.29 15.03 66.90
N SER A 32 12.52 14.97 67.42
CA SER A 32 12.97 14.10 68.53
C SER A 32 12.93 14.91 69.84
N PRO A 33 13.01 14.35 71.09
CA PRO A 33 13.54 13.04 71.51
C PRO A 33 12.77 12.33 72.68
N ALA A 34 13.37 11.23 73.18
CA ALA A 34 13.22 10.58 74.50
C ALA A 34 12.37 9.29 74.57
N ALA A 35 13.08 8.18 74.83
CA ALA A 35 12.57 6.83 75.03
C ALA A 35 11.94 6.63 76.42
N PRO A 36 11.03 5.64 76.56
CA PRO A 36 11.05 4.79 77.74
C PRO A 36 10.90 3.29 77.44
N SER A 37 11.89 2.53 77.95
CA SER A 37 11.88 1.18 78.56
C SER A 37 11.13 -0.01 77.92
N PRO A 38 11.75 -1.21 77.89
CA PRO A 38 11.20 -2.39 77.23
C PRO A 38 10.09 -3.06 78.06
N VAL A 39 8.98 -3.38 77.40
CA VAL A 39 7.94 -4.27 77.93
C VAL A 39 8.13 -5.70 77.39
N PRO A 40 7.89 -6.75 78.19
CA PRO A 40 8.39 -8.10 77.94
C PRO A 40 7.76 -8.76 76.70
N PHE A 41 8.59 -9.54 76.01
CA PHE A 41 8.23 -10.40 74.89
C PHE A 41 7.31 -11.54 75.37
N GLU A 42 6.00 -11.37 75.22
CA GLU A 42 5.06 -12.48 75.19
C GLU A 42 4.90 -12.97 73.74
N ALA A 43 5.23 -14.24 73.54
CA ALA A 43 5.23 -14.91 72.25
C ALA A 43 3.81 -15.00 71.67
N ALA A 44 3.47 -14.09 70.76
CA ALA A 44 2.41 -14.29 69.79
C ALA A 44 3.01 -14.93 68.53
N GLY A 45 2.43 -16.05 68.12
CA GLY A 45 3.07 -17.04 67.27
C GLY A 45 3.51 -16.56 65.89
N ASN A 46 4.53 -17.25 65.38
CA ASN A 46 5.02 -17.20 64.02
C ASN A 46 3.87 -17.17 62.99
N ILE A 47 3.55 -15.99 62.45
CA ILE A 47 2.90 -15.91 61.15
C ILE A 47 4.02 -16.10 60.13
N ALA A 48 4.36 -17.36 59.87
CA ALA A 48 5.19 -17.71 58.74
C ALA A 48 4.50 -17.20 57.47
N ALA A 49 5.25 -16.50 56.60
CA ALA A 49 4.79 -16.18 55.27
C ALA A 49 4.36 -17.48 54.59
N ALA A 50 3.08 -17.60 54.24
CA ALA A 50 2.58 -18.75 53.51
C ALA A 50 3.39 -18.89 52.20
N PRO A 51 3.95 -20.08 51.90
CA PRO A 51 4.58 -20.30 50.61
C PRO A 51 3.53 -20.01 49.54
N THR A 52 3.87 -19.13 48.59
CA THR A 52 3.07 -18.96 47.38
C THR A 52 3.32 -20.18 46.49
N ASP A 53 2.80 -21.33 46.91
CA ASP A 53 2.78 -22.52 46.07
C ASP A 53 1.97 -22.17 44.83
N ARG A 54 2.69 -22.00 43.71
CA ARG A 54 2.05 -21.86 42.40
C ARG A 54 1.19 -23.11 42.21
N PRO A 55 -0.09 -22.97 41.81
CA PRO A 55 -0.99 -24.11 41.73
C PRO A 55 -0.35 -25.21 40.88
N TYR A 56 -0.26 -26.41 41.47
CA TYR A 56 0.30 -27.59 40.81
C TYR A 56 -0.43 -27.83 39.50
N THR A 57 0.31 -27.73 38.39
CA THR A 57 -0.21 -28.06 37.07
C THR A 57 0.67 -29.13 36.48
N ALA A 58 0.13 -30.34 36.39
CA ALA A 58 0.78 -31.48 35.72
C ALA A 58 1.24 -31.16 34.29
N TRP A 59 0.72 -30.07 33.70
CA TRP A 59 1.14 -29.52 32.41
C TRP A 59 2.66 -29.25 32.33
N TYR A 60 3.29 -28.68 33.36
CA TYR A 60 4.69 -28.26 33.30
C TYR A 60 5.68 -29.31 33.83
N ASN A 61 5.22 -30.31 34.60
CA ASN A 61 6.09 -31.35 35.17
C ASN A 61 6.14 -32.59 34.26
N ILE A 62 6.87 -32.47 33.15
CA ILE A 62 7.04 -33.54 32.14
C ILE A 62 7.68 -34.81 32.76
N HIS A 63 8.54 -34.64 33.77
CA HIS A 63 9.27 -35.73 34.42
C HIS A 63 8.40 -36.66 35.28
N GLU A 64 7.20 -36.23 35.64
CA GLU A 64 6.25 -37.02 36.44
C GLU A 64 5.31 -37.87 35.57
N ARG A 65 5.40 -37.73 34.23
CA ARG A 65 4.53 -38.42 33.28
C ARG A 65 5.21 -39.66 32.70
N HIS A 66 4.55 -40.81 32.82
CA HIS A 66 5.13 -42.10 32.45
C HIS A 66 4.22 -42.95 31.56
N SER A 67 2.97 -42.52 31.30
CA SER A 67 2.03 -43.26 30.45
C SER A 67 1.70 -42.51 29.15
N LEU A 68 1.56 -43.25 28.03
CA LEU A 68 1.21 -42.67 26.72
C LEU A 68 -0.16 -41.96 26.71
N SER A 69 -1.08 -42.35 27.59
CA SER A 69 -2.38 -41.70 27.78
C SER A 69 -2.27 -40.27 28.32
N GLU A 70 -1.26 -39.97 29.13
CA GLU A 70 -1.01 -38.61 29.66
C GLU A 70 -0.50 -37.64 28.59
N PHE A 71 0.02 -38.16 27.48
CA PHE A 71 0.47 -37.39 26.32
C PHE A 71 -0.60 -37.24 25.23
N ARG A 72 -1.84 -37.69 25.44
CA ARG A 72 -2.90 -37.63 24.41
C ARG A 72 -3.16 -36.22 23.88
N ASN A 73 -3.15 -35.22 24.77
CA ASN A 73 -3.36 -33.81 24.39
C ASN A 73 -2.15 -33.24 23.63
N GLU A 74 -0.94 -33.58 24.06
CA GLU A 74 0.30 -33.17 23.39
C GLU A 74 0.43 -33.84 22.02
N GLY A 75 0.09 -35.12 21.90
CA GLY A 75 0.00 -35.84 20.64
C GLY A 75 -1.01 -35.24 19.67
N LEU A 76 -2.18 -34.82 20.17
CA LEU A 76 -3.18 -34.11 19.35
C LEU A 76 -2.64 -32.76 18.87
N ILE A 77 -1.97 -31.99 19.74
CA ILE A 77 -1.33 -30.72 19.35
C ILE A 77 -0.25 -30.97 18.30
N LEU A 78 0.60 -31.99 18.45
CA LEU A 78 1.62 -32.35 17.48
C LEU A 78 1.02 -32.76 16.13
N ILE A 79 -0.10 -33.50 16.11
CA ILE A 79 -0.82 -33.83 14.87
C ILE A 79 -1.33 -32.56 14.20
N VAL A 80 -1.95 -31.64 14.93
CA VAL A 80 -2.45 -30.37 14.38
C VAL A 80 -1.30 -29.53 13.82
N ILE A 81 -0.19 -29.43 14.56
CA ILE A 81 1.02 -28.74 14.11
C ILE A 81 1.57 -29.39 12.83
N ALA A 82 1.66 -30.72 12.77
CA ALA A 82 2.10 -31.44 11.59
C ALA A 82 1.19 -31.20 10.38
N VAL A 83 -0.13 -31.16 10.57
CA VAL A 83 -1.09 -30.82 9.51
C VAL A 83 -0.87 -29.39 9.02
N ILE A 84 -0.66 -28.41 9.91
CA ILE A 84 -0.39 -27.03 9.52
C ILE A 84 0.92 -26.94 8.73
N PHE A 85 2.00 -27.57 9.20
CA PHE A 85 3.29 -27.56 8.50
C PHE A 85 3.24 -28.25 7.14
N THR A 86 2.52 -29.36 7.03
CA THR A 86 2.35 -30.07 5.74
C THR A 86 1.56 -29.22 4.75
N LEU A 87 0.45 -28.61 5.16
CA LEU A 87 -0.32 -27.69 4.32
C LEU A 87 0.51 -26.46 3.91
N HIS A 88 1.28 -25.90 4.85
CA HIS A 88 2.19 -24.79 4.58
C HIS A 88 3.23 -25.18 3.50
N ALA A 89 3.88 -26.32 3.65
CA ALA A 89 4.89 -26.81 2.72
C ALA A 89 4.30 -27.11 1.33
N ILE A 90 3.11 -27.71 1.26
CA ILE A 90 2.40 -27.97 0.00
C ILE A 90 2.03 -26.65 -0.69
N GLY A 91 1.50 -25.68 0.07
CA GLY A 91 1.15 -24.35 -0.44
C GLY A 91 2.36 -23.62 -1.01
N ALA A 92 3.48 -23.60 -0.27
CA ALA A 92 4.73 -23.01 -0.73
C ALA A 92 5.29 -23.69 -1.99
N ARG A 93 5.26 -25.03 -2.05
CA ARG A 93 5.70 -25.78 -3.24
C ARG A 93 4.83 -25.50 -4.47
N ARG A 94 3.51 -25.40 -4.30
CA ARG A 94 2.58 -25.05 -5.39
C ARG A 94 2.85 -23.65 -5.94
N ASN A 95 3.06 -22.67 -5.07
CA ASN A 95 3.41 -21.31 -5.49
C ASN A 95 4.75 -21.29 -6.25
N LYS A 96 5.75 -22.02 -5.77
CA LYS A 96 7.03 -22.16 -6.47
C LYS A 96 6.88 -22.81 -7.84
N SER A 97 6.03 -23.84 -7.96
CA SER A 97 5.75 -24.49 -9.24
C SER A 97 5.09 -23.54 -10.24
N LYS A 98 4.09 -22.76 -9.81
CA LYS A 98 3.43 -21.77 -10.66
C LYS A 98 4.40 -20.70 -11.16
N ALA A 99 5.22 -20.14 -10.26
CA ALA A 99 6.24 -19.17 -10.60
C ALA A 99 7.23 -19.74 -11.65
N ARG A 100 7.68 -20.99 -11.47
CA ARG A 100 8.55 -21.67 -12.43
C ARG A 100 7.88 -21.88 -13.80
N ALA A 101 6.59 -22.22 -13.82
CA ALA A 101 5.85 -22.40 -15.06
C ALA A 101 5.76 -21.09 -15.85
N TRP A 102 5.47 -19.98 -15.16
CA TRP A 102 5.50 -18.65 -15.76
C TRP A 102 6.89 -18.29 -16.30
N ALA A 103 7.94 -18.56 -15.53
CA ALA A 103 9.33 -18.29 -15.91
C ALA A 103 9.75 -19.07 -17.15
N LYS A 104 9.29 -20.33 -17.28
CA LYS A 104 9.57 -21.16 -18.46
C LYS A 104 8.88 -20.63 -19.71
N ALA A 105 7.63 -20.16 -19.59
CA ALA A 105 6.87 -19.67 -20.74
C ALA A 105 7.35 -18.29 -21.22
N ASN A 106 7.55 -17.34 -20.30
CA ASN A 106 7.92 -15.96 -20.64
C ASN A 106 9.44 -15.74 -20.68
N GLY A 107 10.24 -16.65 -20.12
CA GLY A 107 11.69 -16.56 -20.10
C GLY A 107 12.30 -16.53 -21.51
N ALA A 108 11.78 -17.34 -22.44
CA ALA A 108 12.25 -17.35 -23.83
C ALA A 108 11.95 -16.03 -24.56
N VAL A 109 10.77 -15.45 -24.34
CA VAL A 109 10.39 -14.14 -24.89
C VAL A 109 11.32 -13.05 -24.35
N LEU A 110 11.55 -13.04 -23.04
CA LEU A 110 12.46 -12.08 -22.41
C LEU A 110 13.90 -12.24 -22.90
N ALA A 111 14.40 -13.47 -23.02
CA ALA A 111 15.76 -13.77 -23.47
C ALA A 111 16.02 -13.35 -24.92
N THR A 112 15.00 -13.40 -25.77
CA THR A 112 15.10 -12.96 -27.18
C THR A 112 15.15 -11.43 -27.29
N GLU A 113 14.44 -10.74 -26.40
CA GLU A 113 14.15 -9.30 -26.51
C GLU A 113 15.04 -8.44 -25.58
N PHE A 114 15.74 -9.05 -24.62
CA PHE A 114 16.61 -8.38 -23.64
C PHE A 114 17.95 -9.10 -23.50
N SER A 115 19.05 -8.34 -23.32
CA SER A 115 20.38 -8.92 -23.13
C SER A 115 20.58 -9.53 -21.73
N GLN A 116 19.86 -9.02 -20.73
CA GLN A 116 19.91 -9.50 -19.35
C GLN A 116 18.49 -9.73 -18.82
N VAL A 117 18.25 -10.92 -18.26
CA VAL A 117 16.96 -11.33 -17.71
C VAL A 117 17.18 -11.97 -16.35
N GLY A 118 16.60 -11.37 -15.32
CA GLY A 118 16.81 -11.72 -13.93
C GLY A 118 18.29 -11.61 -13.56
N PHE A 119 18.76 -12.58 -12.78
CA PHE A 119 20.13 -12.61 -12.26
C PHE A 119 21.11 -13.36 -13.17
N VAL A 120 20.73 -13.58 -14.44
CA VAL A 120 21.50 -14.32 -15.44
C VAL A 120 21.58 -13.54 -16.75
N SER A 121 22.60 -13.86 -17.54
CA SER A 121 22.69 -13.38 -18.92
C SER A 121 21.49 -13.90 -19.72
N GLY A 122 21.01 -13.16 -20.73
CA GLY A 122 19.83 -13.55 -21.52
C GLY A 122 19.94 -14.95 -22.13
N ILE A 123 21.14 -15.36 -22.54
CA ILE A 123 21.42 -16.69 -23.11
C ILE A 123 21.21 -17.83 -22.10
N ASP A 124 21.47 -17.57 -20.81
CA ASP A 124 21.32 -18.55 -19.74
C ASP A 124 19.91 -18.59 -19.14
N ALA A 125 19.09 -17.56 -19.39
CA ALA A 125 17.72 -17.45 -18.88
C ALA A 125 16.80 -18.56 -19.41
N GLU A 126 16.98 -18.97 -20.68
CA GLU A 126 16.22 -20.08 -21.28
C GLU A 126 16.58 -21.43 -20.63
N LYS A 127 17.86 -21.63 -20.29
CA LYS A 127 18.37 -22.87 -19.70
C LYS A 127 18.13 -22.96 -18.19
N GLN A 128 17.96 -21.83 -17.51
CA GLN A 128 17.85 -21.76 -16.05
C GLN A 128 16.62 -20.94 -15.61
N PRO A 129 15.39 -21.47 -15.74
CA PRO A 129 14.16 -20.78 -15.34
C PRO A 129 14.13 -20.45 -13.83
N ASP A 130 14.87 -21.22 -13.03
CA ASP A 130 15.01 -21.02 -11.59
C ASP A 130 15.74 -19.74 -11.19
N LYS A 131 16.53 -19.16 -12.10
CA LYS A 131 17.28 -17.92 -11.84
C LYS A 131 16.67 -16.68 -12.50
N VAL A 132 15.65 -16.88 -13.34
CA VAL A 132 14.87 -15.80 -13.96
C VAL A 132 14.06 -15.06 -12.89
N LEU A 133 13.43 -15.81 -11.98
CA LEU A 133 12.64 -15.25 -10.88
C LEU A 133 13.39 -15.40 -9.56
N LYS A 134 13.33 -14.35 -8.73
CA LYS A 134 13.76 -14.41 -7.34
C LYS A 134 12.55 -14.36 -6.42
N GLN A 135 12.56 -15.25 -5.44
CA GLN A 135 11.55 -15.28 -4.40
C GLN A 135 11.78 -14.12 -3.42
N LYS A 136 10.81 -13.21 -3.31
CA LYS A 136 10.80 -12.14 -2.30
C LYS A 136 10.03 -12.58 -1.05
N SER A 137 8.93 -13.31 -1.25
CA SER A 137 8.09 -13.92 -0.22
C SER A 137 7.56 -15.28 -0.70
N LEU A 138 6.87 -16.03 0.16
CA LEU A 138 6.20 -17.30 -0.23
C LEU A 138 5.09 -17.10 -1.28
N SER A 139 4.54 -15.89 -1.37
CA SER A 139 3.54 -15.46 -2.35
C SER A 139 4.08 -14.51 -3.41
N GLU A 140 5.19 -13.82 -3.17
CA GLU A 140 5.71 -12.77 -4.07
C GLU A 140 7.01 -13.21 -4.73
N TYR A 141 7.03 -13.16 -6.07
CA TYR A 141 8.22 -13.38 -6.88
C TYR A 141 8.49 -12.13 -7.71
N ALA A 142 9.76 -11.80 -7.87
CA ALA A 142 10.19 -10.64 -8.65
C ALA A 142 11.25 -11.05 -9.68
N SER A 143 11.23 -10.41 -10.83
CA SER A 143 12.25 -10.50 -11.85
C SER A 143 12.46 -9.14 -12.48
N TYR A 144 13.63 -8.94 -13.07
CA TYR A 144 13.95 -7.72 -13.79
C TYR A 144 14.54 -8.07 -15.15
N ALA A 145 14.34 -7.26 -16.18
CA ALA A 145 15.01 -7.44 -17.46
C ALA A 145 15.54 -6.10 -17.97
N THR A 146 16.71 -6.10 -18.61
CA THR A 146 17.36 -4.89 -19.15
C THR A 146 18.20 -5.22 -20.39
N GLY A 147 18.64 -4.18 -21.09
CA GLY A 147 19.48 -4.31 -22.28
C GLY A 147 18.77 -4.21 -23.62
N ARG A 148 17.62 -3.52 -23.66
CA ARG A 148 16.94 -3.10 -24.90
C ARG A 148 17.11 -1.60 -25.09
N THR A 149 17.19 -1.13 -26.34
CA THR A 149 17.51 0.28 -26.66
C THR A 149 16.56 1.31 -26.06
N ASN A 150 15.24 1.10 -26.11
CA ASN A 150 14.25 2.08 -25.65
C ASN A 150 13.72 1.81 -24.23
N VAL A 151 14.28 0.83 -23.51
CA VAL A 151 13.80 0.38 -22.21
C VAL A 151 14.94 0.36 -21.21
N ALA A 152 14.79 1.14 -20.13
CA ALA A 152 15.75 1.19 -19.03
C ALA A 152 15.79 -0.17 -18.32
N PHE A 153 14.63 -0.58 -17.81
CA PHE A 153 14.42 -1.89 -17.24
C PHE A 153 12.93 -2.23 -17.21
N VAL A 154 12.65 -3.52 -17.15
CA VAL A 154 11.34 -4.09 -16.87
C VAL A 154 11.39 -4.69 -15.48
N ASP A 155 10.40 -4.39 -14.66
CA ASP A 155 10.15 -5.04 -13.37
C ASP A 155 8.93 -5.95 -13.52
N VAL A 156 9.09 -7.23 -13.19
CA VAL A 156 8.02 -8.21 -13.21
C VAL A 156 7.77 -8.66 -11.78
N LYS A 157 6.54 -8.44 -11.31
CA LYS A 157 6.06 -8.87 -10.00
C LYS A 157 4.97 -9.92 -10.18
N LEU A 158 5.15 -11.08 -9.57
CA LEU A 158 4.13 -12.11 -9.48
C LEU A 158 3.58 -12.11 -8.05
N GLU A 159 2.29 -11.87 -7.92
CA GLU A 159 1.55 -11.96 -6.67
C GLU A 159 0.68 -13.21 -6.73
N LEU A 160 1.06 -14.22 -5.95
CA LEU A 160 0.32 -15.47 -5.84
C LEU A 160 -0.53 -15.48 -4.58
N ILE A 161 -1.61 -16.24 -4.62
CA ILE A 161 -2.44 -16.48 -3.43
C ILE A 161 -1.58 -17.07 -2.31
N LYS A 162 -1.84 -16.66 -1.07
CA LYS A 162 -1.12 -17.11 0.14
C LYS A 162 -1.52 -18.54 0.56
N ARG A 163 -1.38 -19.50 -0.36
CA ARG A 163 -1.75 -20.92 -0.19
C ARG A 163 -1.08 -21.62 1.00
N PHE A 164 0.03 -21.07 1.49
CA PHE A 164 0.73 -21.57 2.67
C PHE A 164 -0.01 -21.26 3.98
N ASN A 165 -1.03 -20.38 3.95
CA ASN A 165 -1.94 -20.10 5.05
C ASN A 165 -3.39 -20.35 4.58
N PRO A 166 -3.90 -21.59 4.75
CA PRO A 166 -5.23 -21.96 4.27
C PRO A 166 -6.34 -21.21 5.02
N ILE A 167 -6.16 -20.91 6.31
CA ILE A 167 -7.15 -20.18 7.11
C ILE A 167 -7.35 -18.77 6.56
N MET A 168 -6.25 -18.06 6.28
CA MET A 168 -6.33 -16.72 5.68
C MET A 168 -6.96 -16.77 4.29
N THR A 169 -6.56 -17.72 3.45
CA THR A 169 -7.10 -17.85 2.09
C THR A 169 -8.62 -18.13 2.12
N ILE A 170 -9.09 -18.98 3.04
CA ILE A 170 -10.52 -19.26 3.23
C ILE A 170 -11.25 -18.01 3.72
N ALA A 171 -10.70 -17.30 4.72
CA ALA A 171 -11.28 -16.07 5.23
C ALA A 171 -11.39 -14.99 4.13
N GLU A 172 -10.32 -14.78 3.35
CA GLU A 172 -10.31 -13.85 2.20
C GLU A 172 -11.35 -14.25 1.14
N THR A 173 -11.52 -15.56 0.87
CA THR A 173 -12.52 -16.05 -0.08
C THR A 173 -13.94 -15.83 0.41
N ILE A 174 -14.20 -16.06 1.71
CA ILE A 174 -15.51 -15.81 2.32
C ILE A 174 -15.83 -14.31 2.27
N VAL A 175 -14.88 -13.46 2.67
CA VAL A 175 -15.06 -12.00 2.62
C VAL A 175 -15.31 -11.54 1.18
N GLY A 176 -14.54 -12.01 0.20
CA GLY A 176 -14.73 -11.68 -1.22
C GLY A 176 -16.04 -12.19 -1.81
N PHE A 177 -16.66 -13.24 -1.23
CA PHE A 177 -17.97 -13.72 -1.66
C PHE A 177 -19.12 -12.86 -1.10
N PHE A 178 -19.02 -12.40 0.15
CA PHE A 178 -20.06 -11.59 0.80
C PHE A 178 -19.94 -10.09 0.51
N PHE A 179 -18.73 -9.61 0.19
CA PHE A 179 -18.46 -8.22 -0.15
C PHE A 179 -17.90 -8.15 -1.58
N ASP A 180 -18.70 -7.65 -2.51
CA ASP A 180 -18.33 -7.46 -3.92
C ASP A 180 -17.12 -6.52 -4.11
N SER A 181 -16.87 -5.64 -3.12
CA SER A 181 -15.68 -4.77 -3.07
C SER A 181 -14.44 -5.45 -2.46
N GLY A 182 -14.57 -6.64 -1.91
CA GLY A 182 -13.48 -7.37 -1.27
C GLY A 182 -12.41 -7.81 -2.27
N PRO A 183 -11.11 -7.78 -1.90
CA PRO A 183 -10.06 -8.31 -2.76
C PRO A 183 -10.23 -9.83 -2.88
N THR A 184 -10.73 -10.31 -4.02
CA THR A 184 -10.75 -11.73 -4.31
C THR A 184 -9.31 -12.22 -4.51
N PRO A 185 -8.86 -13.25 -3.77
CA PRO A 185 -7.50 -13.73 -3.87
C PRO A 185 -7.31 -14.37 -5.25
N GLN A 186 -6.47 -13.75 -6.08
CA GLN A 186 -6.18 -14.20 -7.43
C GLN A 186 -4.66 -14.18 -7.64
N ASP A 187 -4.17 -15.12 -8.46
CA ASP A 187 -2.78 -15.11 -8.89
C ASP A 187 -2.66 -14.07 -10.01
N VAL A 188 -1.83 -13.04 -9.84
CA VAL A 188 -1.69 -11.92 -10.78
C VAL A 188 -0.22 -11.69 -11.12
N VAL A 189 0.05 -11.36 -12.38
CA VAL A 189 1.34 -10.83 -12.85
C VAL A 189 1.16 -9.34 -13.11
N GLU A 190 2.01 -8.52 -12.50
CA GLU A 190 2.16 -7.11 -12.83
C GLU A 190 3.54 -6.91 -13.44
N THR A 191 3.58 -6.47 -14.69
CA THR A 191 4.81 -6.13 -15.40
C THR A 191 4.84 -4.63 -15.63
N THR A 192 5.86 -3.96 -15.10
CA THR A 192 6.06 -2.54 -15.29
C THR A 192 7.34 -2.29 -16.08
N LEU A 193 7.22 -1.63 -17.21
CA LEU A 193 8.31 -1.25 -18.09
C LEU A 193 8.59 0.24 -17.94
N TYR A 194 9.86 0.57 -17.72
CA TYR A 194 10.36 1.93 -17.59
C TYR A 194 11.16 2.31 -18.84
N PRO A 195 10.65 3.21 -19.71
CA PRO A 195 11.38 3.71 -20.87
C PRO A 195 12.44 4.75 -20.47
N PHE A 196 13.44 4.97 -21.32
CA PHE A 196 14.46 5.99 -21.10
C PHE A 196 13.86 7.40 -21.25
N ASP A 197 13.61 8.08 -20.13
CA ASP A 197 13.06 9.46 -20.10
C ASP A 197 14.11 10.51 -19.66
N GLY A 198 15.39 10.11 -19.57
CA GLY A 198 16.49 10.99 -19.13
C GLY A 198 16.42 11.43 -17.66
N ARG A 199 15.55 10.80 -16.86
CA ARG A 199 15.33 11.07 -15.42
C ARG A 199 15.57 9.84 -14.55
N GLU A 200 16.42 8.94 -15.03
CA GLU A 200 16.66 7.62 -14.45
C GLU A 200 17.38 7.65 -13.11
N ASP A 201 18.10 8.74 -12.82
CA ASP A 201 18.80 8.95 -11.54
C ASP A 201 17.85 8.92 -10.34
N LYS A 202 16.55 9.17 -10.57
CA LYS A 202 15.51 9.10 -9.53
C LYS A 202 14.95 7.68 -9.34
N LEU A 203 15.21 6.75 -10.27
CA LEU A 203 14.61 5.43 -10.30
C LEU A 203 15.61 4.32 -9.94
N VAL A 204 16.87 4.48 -10.35
CA VAL A 204 17.94 3.51 -10.09
C VAL A 204 19.07 4.21 -9.34
N PRO A 205 19.59 3.64 -8.23
CA PRO A 205 20.75 4.20 -7.56
C PRO A 205 21.92 4.31 -8.55
N GLY A 206 22.41 5.54 -8.74
CA GLY A 206 23.48 5.84 -9.68
C GLY A 206 24.77 5.12 -9.32
N ILE A 207 25.34 4.38 -10.27
CA ILE A 207 26.69 3.83 -10.14
C ILE A 207 27.67 5.00 -10.35
N PRO A 208 28.67 5.21 -9.46
CA PRO A 208 29.68 6.24 -9.66
C PRO A 208 30.39 6.08 -11.01
N GLY A 209 30.37 7.11 -11.86
CA GLY A 209 30.97 7.09 -13.20
C GLY A 209 30.06 6.59 -14.35
N GLY A 210 28.84 6.13 -14.06
CA GLY A 210 27.88 5.69 -15.10
C GLY A 210 27.15 6.82 -15.83
N MET A 211 27.30 8.07 -15.38
CA MET A 211 26.65 9.25 -15.97
C MET A 211 27.20 9.64 -17.33
N GLU A 212 28.49 9.40 -17.61
CA GLU A 212 29.10 9.76 -18.89
C GLU A 212 28.88 8.70 -19.97
N LEU A 213 28.62 7.45 -19.58
CA LEU A 213 28.38 6.33 -20.50
C LEU A 213 26.94 6.25 -21.01
N ARG A 214 25.99 6.93 -20.34
CA ARG A 214 24.61 7.06 -20.81
C ARG A 214 24.60 8.13 -21.90
N SER A 215 24.73 7.68 -23.14
CA SER A 215 24.74 8.54 -24.32
C SER A 215 23.56 9.51 -24.27
N LYS A 216 23.88 10.78 -24.52
CA LYS A 216 22.97 11.93 -24.68
C LYS A 216 21.82 11.67 -25.67
N ASP A 217 21.94 10.61 -26.47
CA ASP A 217 21.04 10.16 -27.54
C ASP A 217 20.09 9.00 -27.14
N SER A 218 20.20 8.42 -25.95
CA SER A 218 19.35 7.30 -25.51
C SER A 218 18.01 7.76 -24.92
N LYS A 219 17.34 8.77 -25.50
CA LYS A 219 16.02 9.20 -25.04
C LYS A 219 14.96 8.47 -25.85
N SER A 220 14.18 7.61 -25.20
CA SER A 220 12.90 7.09 -25.73
C SER A 220 11.89 8.24 -25.75
N SER A 221 12.11 9.18 -26.66
CA SER A 221 11.39 10.44 -26.70
C SER A 221 10.06 10.23 -27.40
N TYR A 222 9.00 9.96 -26.64
CA TYR A 222 7.62 10.10 -27.11
C TYR A 222 6.86 11.12 -26.26
N ASP A 223 5.73 11.58 -26.79
CA ASP A 223 4.92 12.61 -26.15
C ASP A 223 4.25 12.13 -24.87
N ASN A 224 3.94 13.07 -23.97
CA ASN A 224 3.30 12.75 -22.70
C ASN A 224 1.79 12.61 -22.88
N PHE A 225 1.23 11.46 -22.49
CA PHE A 225 -0.20 11.18 -22.47
C PHE A 225 -0.52 10.01 -21.55
N VAL A 226 -1.82 9.87 -21.22
CA VAL A 226 -2.37 8.67 -20.57
C VAL A 226 -3.27 7.90 -21.53
N TRP A 227 -3.01 6.61 -21.66
CA TRP A 227 -3.81 5.67 -22.46
C TRP A 227 -3.82 4.29 -21.81
N ALA A 228 -4.97 3.63 -21.78
CA ALA A 228 -5.11 2.31 -21.21
C ALA A 228 -6.19 1.47 -21.90
N ILE A 229 -6.01 0.16 -21.92
CA ILE A 229 -7.03 -0.83 -22.21
C ILE A 229 -7.34 -1.56 -20.91
N VAL A 230 -8.61 -1.61 -20.53
CA VAL A 230 -9.04 -2.10 -19.21
C VAL A 230 -10.23 -3.03 -19.37
N ASN A 231 -10.27 -4.10 -18.56
CA ASN A 231 -11.45 -4.93 -18.41
C ASN A 231 -12.54 -4.17 -17.61
N LYS A 232 -13.76 -4.13 -18.14
CA LYS A 232 -14.87 -3.34 -17.58
C LYS A 232 -15.17 -3.68 -16.12
N ASP A 233 -15.01 -4.95 -15.73
CA ASP A 233 -15.27 -5.42 -14.37
C ASP A 233 -14.29 -4.84 -13.33
N LYS A 234 -13.07 -4.49 -13.77
CA LYS A 234 -12.03 -3.93 -12.90
C LYS A 234 -11.83 -2.43 -13.08
N MET A 235 -12.56 -1.81 -13.99
CA MET A 235 -12.40 -0.39 -14.35
C MET A 235 -12.67 0.54 -13.16
N GLN A 236 -13.74 0.30 -12.39
CA GLN A 236 -14.10 1.16 -11.27
C GLN A 236 -13.01 1.10 -10.19
N LYS A 237 -12.62 -0.10 -9.78
CA LYS A 237 -11.54 -0.30 -8.83
C LYS A 237 -10.23 0.33 -9.31
N LEU A 238 -9.92 0.21 -10.60
CA LEU A 238 -8.71 0.81 -11.17
C LEU A 238 -8.71 2.35 -11.12
N ARG A 239 -9.87 2.99 -11.29
CA ARG A 239 -10.03 4.45 -11.13
C ARG A 239 -9.86 4.90 -9.69
N ASP A 240 -10.25 4.06 -8.73
CA ASP A 240 -10.13 4.35 -7.30
C ASP A 240 -8.68 4.10 -6.81
N ASP A 241 -8.04 3.03 -7.31
CA ASP A 241 -6.68 2.63 -6.91
C ASP A 241 -5.58 3.47 -7.59
N ARG A 242 -5.81 3.95 -8.83
CA ARG A 242 -4.80 4.68 -9.60
C ARG A 242 -5.29 6.05 -10.07
N TYR A 243 -4.54 7.09 -9.68
CA TYR A 243 -4.81 8.47 -10.06
C TYR A 243 -4.62 8.71 -11.57
N ASP A 244 -3.60 8.12 -12.19
CA ASP A 244 -3.31 8.33 -13.60
C ASP A 244 -4.49 8.02 -14.53
N VAL A 245 -5.10 6.84 -14.38
CA VAL A 245 -6.23 6.39 -15.20
C VAL A 245 -7.50 7.21 -14.90
N SER A 246 -7.64 7.76 -13.69
CA SER A 246 -8.79 8.58 -13.28
C SER A 246 -8.96 9.87 -14.11
N LEU A 247 -7.88 10.36 -14.75
CA LEU A 247 -7.87 11.57 -15.57
C LEU A 247 -8.49 11.39 -16.96
N THR A 248 -8.64 10.14 -17.38
CA THR A 248 -9.02 9.81 -18.76
C THR A 248 -10.53 9.63 -18.93
N PHE A 249 -11.02 9.85 -20.15
CA PHE A 249 -12.38 9.46 -20.51
C PHE A 249 -12.39 8.03 -21.04
N THR A 250 -13.52 7.34 -20.86
CA THR A 250 -13.70 5.98 -21.35
C THR A 250 -14.47 6.01 -22.68
N LYS A 251 -13.98 5.29 -23.69
CA LYS A 251 -14.63 5.13 -24.99
C LYS A 251 -14.42 3.72 -25.52
N ASP A 252 -15.53 3.05 -25.86
CA ASP A 252 -15.49 1.74 -26.48
C ASP A 252 -15.03 1.82 -27.94
N ASN A 253 -14.34 0.78 -28.40
CA ASN A 253 -13.84 0.66 -29.77
C ASN A 253 -14.28 -0.69 -30.37
N ALA A 254 -14.73 -0.67 -31.62
CA ALA A 254 -15.24 -1.86 -32.31
C ALA A 254 -14.19 -2.96 -32.55
N LYS A 255 -12.90 -2.61 -32.57
CA LYS A 255 -11.80 -3.58 -32.70
C LYS A 255 -11.60 -4.43 -31.44
N LEU A 256 -12.11 -3.97 -30.30
CA LEU A 256 -11.90 -4.60 -29.02
C LEU A 256 -13.13 -5.39 -28.57
N PRO A 257 -12.94 -6.48 -27.79
CA PRO A 257 -14.06 -7.22 -27.24
C PRO A 257 -14.96 -6.37 -26.34
N GLN A 258 -16.26 -6.70 -26.28
CA GLN A 258 -17.28 -5.93 -25.54
C GLN A 258 -16.98 -5.81 -24.03
N TRP A 259 -16.25 -6.76 -23.46
CA TRP A 259 -15.83 -6.77 -22.04
C TRP A 259 -14.62 -5.87 -21.76
N THR A 260 -13.94 -5.36 -22.78
CA THR A 260 -12.87 -4.37 -22.65
C THR A 260 -13.33 -2.97 -23.04
N THR A 261 -12.62 -1.97 -22.53
CA THR A 261 -12.82 -0.56 -22.90
C THR A 261 -11.50 0.17 -22.97
N VAL A 262 -11.45 1.25 -23.76
CA VAL A 262 -10.27 2.11 -23.87
C VAL A 262 -10.47 3.36 -23.03
N MET A 263 -9.46 3.68 -22.24
CA MET A 263 -9.38 4.86 -21.41
C MET A 263 -8.28 5.76 -21.96
N SER A 264 -8.62 6.94 -22.45
CA SER A 264 -7.63 7.84 -23.08
C SER A 264 -7.98 9.31 -22.90
N GLU A 265 -6.99 10.19 -23.03
CA GLU A 265 -7.16 11.65 -23.08
C GLU A 265 -7.57 12.17 -24.47
N SER A 266 -7.34 11.37 -25.53
CA SER A 266 -7.70 11.72 -26.91
C SER A 266 -7.99 10.49 -27.77
N ALA A 267 -8.96 10.60 -28.68
CA ALA A 267 -9.28 9.54 -29.63
C ALA A 267 -8.18 9.33 -30.68
N GLU A 268 -7.38 10.37 -30.99
CA GLU A 268 -6.25 10.27 -31.91
C GLU A 268 -5.16 9.34 -31.35
N ILE A 269 -4.91 9.43 -30.03
CA ILE A 269 -3.97 8.56 -29.31
C ILE A 269 -4.42 7.10 -29.43
N THR A 270 -5.70 6.82 -29.18
CA THR A 270 -6.25 5.47 -29.33
C THR A 270 -6.08 4.92 -30.74
N THR A 271 -6.24 5.75 -31.77
CA THR A 271 -6.12 5.29 -33.16
C THR A 271 -4.67 4.96 -33.52
N ALA A 272 -3.71 5.71 -32.97
CA ALA A 272 -2.28 5.47 -33.20
C ALA A 272 -1.74 4.24 -32.45
N LEU A 273 -2.28 3.94 -31.27
CA LEU A 273 -1.76 2.88 -30.39
C LEU A 273 -2.50 1.54 -30.53
N LEU A 274 -3.78 1.55 -30.92
CA LEU A 274 -4.57 0.34 -31.05
C LEU A 274 -4.30 -0.33 -32.41
N THR A 275 -3.24 -1.13 -32.46
CA THR A 275 -2.91 -1.99 -33.59
C THR A 275 -3.80 -3.22 -33.64
N ASP A 276 -3.97 -3.81 -34.83
CA ASP A 276 -4.77 -5.03 -34.99
C ASP A 276 -4.12 -6.23 -34.28
N GLU A 277 -2.78 -6.28 -34.24
CA GLU A 277 -2.01 -7.27 -33.49
C GLU A 277 -2.31 -7.19 -31.98
N LEU A 278 -2.31 -5.98 -31.41
CA LEU A 278 -2.63 -5.78 -29.99
C LEU A 278 -4.08 -6.17 -29.69
N ALA A 279 -5.02 -5.76 -30.55
CA ALA A 279 -6.44 -6.10 -30.37
C ALA A 279 -6.65 -7.63 -30.42
N ALA A 280 -5.98 -8.33 -31.34
CA ALA A 280 -6.03 -9.78 -31.43
C ALA A 280 -5.42 -10.47 -30.19
N ALA A 281 -4.28 -9.97 -29.70
CA ALA A 281 -3.62 -10.49 -28.51
C ALA A 281 -4.47 -10.32 -27.24
N VAL A 282 -5.16 -9.18 -27.10
CA VAL A 282 -6.12 -8.95 -26.00
C VAL A 282 -7.33 -9.88 -26.11
N ALA A 283 -7.86 -10.08 -27.32
CA ALA A 283 -8.96 -11.01 -27.54
C ALA A 283 -8.55 -12.47 -27.21
N GLN A 284 -7.33 -12.88 -27.54
CA GLN A 284 -6.80 -14.21 -27.23
C GLN A 284 -6.57 -14.42 -25.73
N ALA A 285 -6.14 -13.40 -25.00
CA ALA A 285 -5.95 -13.45 -23.55
C ALA A 285 -7.29 -13.64 -22.79
N GLY A 286 -8.40 -13.17 -23.37
CA GLY A 286 -9.74 -13.35 -22.82
C GLY A 286 -9.88 -12.81 -21.39
N ASP A 287 -10.59 -13.57 -20.55
CA ASP A 287 -10.88 -13.20 -19.14
C ASP A 287 -9.62 -13.09 -18.25
N LEU A 288 -8.46 -13.57 -18.70
CA LEU A 288 -7.21 -13.42 -17.94
C LEU A 288 -6.66 -11.99 -18.00
N PHE A 289 -7.04 -11.20 -19.00
CA PHE A 289 -6.60 -9.82 -19.14
C PHE A 289 -7.29 -8.89 -18.13
N GLU A 290 -6.50 -8.09 -17.40
CA GLU A 290 -7.03 -7.08 -16.48
C GLU A 290 -6.83 -5.67 -17.02
N CYS A 291 -5.57 -5.24 -17.22
CA CYS A 291 -5.29 -3.92 -17.76
C CYS A 291 -3.92 -3.82 -18.45
N LEU A 292 -3.86 -2.91 -19.42
CA LEU A 292 -2.65 -2.41 -20.06
C LEU A 292 -2.70 -0.89 -19.98
N ILE A 293 -1.72 -0.26 -19.35
CA ILE A 293 -1.69 1.18 -19.08
C ILE A 293 -0.38 1.75 -19.59
N ILE A 294 -0.46 2.88 -20.27
CA ILE A 294 0.64 3.73 -20.69
C ILE A 294 0.37 5.09 -20.06
N SER A 295 1.26 5.53 -19.18
CA SER A 295 1.04 6.75 -18.40
C SER A 295 2.34 7.50 -18.20
N ASP A 296 2.27 8.83 -18.28
CA ASP A 296 3.31 9.75 -17.80
C ASP A 296 3.00 10.32 -16.41
N GLN A 297 1.83 10.01 -15.85
CA GLN A 297 1.35 10.54 -14.57
C GLN A 297 1.70 9.60 -13.40
N PRO A 298 1.82 10.14 -12.16
CA PRO A 298 2.05 9.31 -10.98
C PRO A 298 0.86 8.37 -10.71
N THR A 299 1.17 7.19 -10.17
CA THR A 299 0.15 6.19 -9.78
C THR A 299 -0.71 6.68 -8.63
N ASP A 300 -0.08 7.31 -7.63
CA ASP A 300 -0.76 7.91 -6.49
C ASP A 300 -1.05 9.39 -6.74
N LYS A 301 -2.11 9.90 -6.13
CA LYS A 301 -2.46 11.33 -6.24
C LYS A 301 -1.34 12.19 -5.65
N PRO A 302 -0.70 13.05 -6.46
CA PRO A 302 0.42 13.85 -5.99
C PRO A 302 -0.06 14.87 -4.95
N ARG A 303 0.69 14.98 -3.85
CA ARG A 303 0.42 15.98 -2.80
C ARG A 303 1.27 17.23 -2.99
N THR A 304 2.43 17.07 -3.60
CA THR A 304 3.38 18.15 -3.85
C THR A 304 3.47 18.45 -5.34
N ILE A 305 3.91 19.67 -5.68
CA ILE A 305 4.11 20.08 -7.07
C ILE A 305 5.26 19.27 -7.69
N ASP A 306 6.28 18.91 -6.91
CA ASP A 306 7.44 18.15 -7.42
C ASP A 306 7.06 16.73 -7.88
N GLU A 307 6.07 16.12 -7.23
CA GLU A 307 5.51 14.80 -7.60
C GLU A 307 4.71 14.83 -8.91
N THR A 308 4.27 16.01 -9.37
CA THR A 308 3.56 16.17 -10.65
C THR A 308 4.50 16.08 -11.85
N THR A 309 5.81 15.95 -11.61
CA THR A 309 6.80 15.75 -12.66
C THR A 309 6.48 14.48 -13.46
N PRO A 310 6.26 14.57 -14.79
CA PRO A 310 5.91 13.40 -15.58
C PRO A 310 6.98 12.31 -15.51
N ARG A 311 6.53 11.07 -15.32
CA ARG A 311 7.33 9.84 -15.31
C ARG A 311 6.64 8.80 -16.18
N LYS A 312 7.23 8.54 -17.34
CA LYS A 312 6.72 7.56 -18.29
C LYS A 312 6.83 6.14 -17.74
N ARG A 313 5.74 5.38 -17.85
CA ARG A 313 5.60 4.01 -17.41
C ARG A 313 4.61 3.27 -18.29
N LEU A 314 4.94 2.03 -18.60
CA LEU A 314 4.02 1.06 -19.17
C LEU A 314 3.75 -0.01 -18.11
N SER A 315 2.49 -0.33 -17.83
CA SER A 315 2.09 -1.36 -16.88
C SER A 315 1.14 -2.34 -17.56
N LEU A 316 1.46 -3.63 -17.49
CA LEU A 316 0.59 -4.72 -17.91
C LEU A 316 0.24 -5.58 -16.71
N ARG A 317 -1.05 -5.86 -16.53
CA ARG A 317 -1.56 -6.70 -15.46
C ARG A 317 -2.53 -7.75 -16.02
N TYR A 318 -2.28 -9.01 -15.69
CA TYR A 318 -3.13 -10.14 -16.07
C TYR A 318 -3.09 -11.24 -15.01
N ARG A 319 -4.12 -12.10 -15.00
CA ARG A 319 -4.24 -13.23 -14.07
C ARG A 319 -3.48 -14.44 -14.60
N LEU A 320 -2.83 -15.18 -13.70
CA LEU A 320 -2.22 -16.44 -14.06
C LEU A 320 -3.30 -17.52 -14.24
N PRO A 321 -3.24 -18.31 -15.33
CA PRO A 321 -4.17 -19.41 -15.55
C PRO A 321 -4.02 -20.48 -14.47
N SER A 322 -5.12 -21.15 -14.13
CA SER A 322 -5.11 -22.28 -13.20
C SER A 322 -4.46 -23.53 -13.77
N SER A 323 -4.42 -23.66 -15.11
CA SER A 323 -3.89 -24.79 -15.86
C SER A 323 -2.38 -24.70 -16.16
N ASP A 324 -1.71 -23.62 -15.74
CA ASP A 324 -0.30 -23.32 -16.03
C ASP A 324 0.04 -23.31 -17.54
N ASN A 325 -0.95 -23.15 -18.42
CA ASN A 325 -0.75 -22.94 -19.85
C ASN A 325 -0.78 -21.43 -20.18
N TYR A 326 0.32 -20.90 -20.70
CA TYR A 326 0.51 -19.48 -21.01
C TYR A 326 0.41 -19.14 -22.50
N ASP A 327 0.11 -20.09 -23.40
CA ASP A 327 0.11 -19.91 -24.85
C ASP A 327 -0.81 -18.76 -25.31
N GLN A 328 -1.89 -18.51 -24.57
CA GLN A 328 -2.85 -17.43 -24.82
C GLN A 328 -2.34 -16.04 -24.39
N LEU A 329 -1.38 -16.00 -23.45
CA LEU A 329 -0.84 -14.78 -22.85
C LEU A 329 0.51 -14.38 -23.44
N THR A 330 1.27 -15.34 -23.98
CA THR A 330 2.59 -15.11 -24.56
C THR A 330 2.56 -14.05 -25.68
N PRO A 331 1.59 -14.04 -26.63
CA PRO A 331 1.52 -13.01 -27.66
C PRO A 331 1.28 -11.61 -27.09
N LEU A 332 0.39 -11.49 -26.08
CA LEU A 332 0.12 -10.23 -25.39
C LEU A 332 1.38 -9.69 -24.68
N PHE A 333 2.12 -10.57 -24.02
CA PHE A 333 3.35 -10.21 -23.32
C PHE A 333 4.46 -9.77 -24.30
N ALA A 334 4.61 -10.46 -25.44
CA ALA A 334 5.53 -10.07 -26.50
C ALA A 334 5.16 -8.70 -27.12
N CYS A 335 3.86 -8.48 -27.40
CA CYS A 335 3.36 -7.19 -27.89
C CYS A 335 3.65 -6.06 -26.88
N PHE A 336 3.45 -6.32 -25.58
CA PHE A 336 3.73 -5.35 -24.52
C PHE A 336 5.21 -4.94 -24.47
N ILE A 337 6.13 -5.88 -24.62
CA ILE A 337 7.57 -5.58 -24.63
C ILE A 337 7.92 -4.70 -25.85
N ARG A 338 7.41 -5.06 -27.03
CA ARG A 338 7.63 -4.31 -28.28
C ARG A 338 6.91 -2.96 -28.32
N MET A 339 5.91 -2.76 -27.47
CA MET A 339 5.16 -1.51 -27.35
C MET A 339 6.08 -0.32 -27.09
N ALA A 340 7.15 -0.49 -26.30
CA ALA A 340 8.08 0.59 -26.01
C ALA A 340 8.76 1.16 -27.27
N ASP A 341 9.09 0.31 -28.24
CA ASP A 341 9.67 0.74 -29.52
C ASP A 341 8.62 1.35 -30.45
N HIS A 342 7.41 0.76 -30.47
CA HIS A 342 6.29 1.31 -31.23
C HIS A 342 5.94 2.71 -30.72
N LEU A 343 5.95 2.94 -29.41
CA LEU A 343 5.73 4.25 -28.81
C LEU A 343 6.81 5.26 -29.24
N ALA A 344 8.08 4.88 -29.18
CA ALA A 344 9.17 5.74 -29.61
C ALA A 344 9.07 6.14 -31.09
N ALA A 345 8.46 5.30 -31.93
CA ALA A 345 8.28 5.59 -33.35
C ALA A 345 7.00 6.39 -33.68
N VAL A 346 5.88 6.07 -33.03
CA VAL A 346 4.54 6.52 -33.46
C VAL A 346 3.95 7.59 -32.56
N ALA A 347 4.33 7.65 -31.28
CA ALA A 347 3.70 8.53 -30.31
C ALA A 347 4.25 9.98 -30.33
N HIS A 348 4.18 10.57 -31.53
CA HIS A 348 4.40 11.98 -31.82
C HIS A 348 3.10 12.57 -32.37
N PHE A 349 2.37 13.29 -31.53
CA PHE A 349 1.02 13.76 -31.82
C PHE A 349 1.01 15.20 -32.30
N ARG A 350 -0.10 15.58 -32.94
CA ARG A 350 -0.33 16.96 -33.37
C ARG A 350 -0.33 17.91 -32.16
N PRO A 351 0.16 19.15 -32.31
CA PRO A 351 0.19 20.14 -31.22
C PRO A 351 -1.17 20.42 -30.57
N GLU A 352 -2.27 20.21 -31.30
CA GLU A 352 -3.64 20.36 -30.77
C GLU A 352 -3.95 19.36 -29.66
N VAL A 353 -3.58 18.09 -29.85
CA VAL A 353 -3.74 17.03 -28.85
C VAL A 353 -2.86 17.33 -27.64
N LEU A 354 -1.60 17.72 -27.89
CA LEU A 354 -0.66 18.07 -26.81
C LEU A 354 -1.14 19.27 -25.99
N ARG A 355 -1.75 20.27 -26.63
CA ARG A 355 -2.33 21.43 -25.93
C ARG A 355 -3.50 21.00 -25.05
N LYS A 356 -4.37 20.12 -25.53
CA LYS A 356 -5.51 19.60 -24.74
C LYS A 356 -5.02 18.82 -23.52
N VAL A 357 -4.08 17.90 -23.73
CA VAL A 357 -3.47 17.10 -22.65
C VAL A 357 -2.79 18.02 -21.63
N LYS A 358 -2.02 19.02 -22.09
CA LYS A 358 -1.37 19.99 -21.22
C LYS A 358 -2.37 20.84 -20.44
N SER A 359 -3.47 21.28 -21.05
CA SER A 359 -4.53 22.05 -20.35
C SER A 359 -5.09 21.28 -19.17
N ILE A 360 -5.41 19.99 -19.37
CA ILE A 360 -5.92 19.11 -18.31
C ILE A 360 -4.89 19.00 -17.17
N ARG A 361 -3.60 18.86 -17.49
CA ARG A 361 -2.53 18.82 -16.48
C ARG A 361 -2.40 20.12 -15.71
N ASP A 362 -2.40 21.26 -16.41
CA ASP A 362 -2.26 22.57 -15.80
C ASP A 362 -3.46 22.89 -14.88
N GLU A 363 -4.66 22.45 -15.24
CA GLU A 363 -5.86 22.55 -14.39
C GLU A 363 -5.72 21.71 -13.11
N ASN A 364 -5.26 20.46 -13.22
CA ASN A 364 -5.02 19.60 -12.06
C ASN A 364 -3.91 20.16 -11.14
N ILE A 365 -2.82 20.68 -11.71
CA ILE A 365 -1.75 21.33 -10.95
C ILE A 365 -2.29 22.55 -10.20
N LYS A 366 -3.14 23.37 -10.82
CA LYS A 366 -3.79 24.50 -10.14
C LYS A 366 -4.71 24.05 -9.00
N GLN A 367 -5.42 22.94 -9.15
CA GLN A 367 -6.23 22.38 -8.06
C GLN A 367 -5.36 21.95 -6.87
N ILE A 368 -4.23 21.29 -7.14
CA ILE A 368 -3.28 20.89 -6.09
C ILE A 368 -2.68 22.14 -5.41
N GLN A 369 -2.29 23.14 -6.19
CA GLN A 369 -1.78 24.41 -5.67
C GLN A 369 -2.79 25.09 -4.75
N LYS A 370 -4.06 25.13 -5.14
CA LYS A 370 -5.13 25.70 -4.32
C LYS A 370 -5.29 24.95 -3.00
N VAL A 371 -5.32 23.62 -3.03
CA VAL A 371 -5.41 22.81 -1.80
C VAL A 371 -4.22 23.09 -0.87
N LEU A 372 -3.00 23.18 -1.42
CA LEU A 372 -1.80 23.50 -0.64
C LEU A 372 -1.82 24.93 -0.08
N GLU A 373 -2.37 25.89 -0.82
CA GLU A 373 -2.52 27.27 -0.35
C GLU A 373 -3.57 27.37 0.76
N ASP A 374 -4.68 26.64 0.64
CA ASP A 374 -5.74 26.56 1.64
C ASP A 374 -5.22 25.90 2.93
N GLU A 375 -4.51 24.78 2.84
CA GLU A 375 -3.84 24.13 3.98
C GLU A 375 -2.86 25.07 4.69
N LYS A 376 -1.99 25.76 3.93
CA LYS A 376 -1.06 26.76 4.49
C LYS A 376 -1.78 27.98 5.08
N ALA A 377 -2.96 28.33 4.57
CA ALA A 377 -3.75 29.42 5.13
C ALA A 377 -4.40 29.01 6.46
N GLU A 378 -4.89 27.77 6.57
CA GLU A 378 -5.42 27.19 7.79
C GLU A 378 -4.34 27.05 8.87
N GLU A 379 -3.15 26.55 8.53
CA GLU A 379 -2.02 26.49 9.46
C GLU A 379 -1.64 27.87 10.00
N ARG A 380 -1.52 28.88 9.13
CA ARG A 380 -1.25 30.27 9.55
C ARG A 380 -2.37 30.86 10.40
N ALA A 381 -3.63 30.48 10.17
CA ALA A 381 -4.75 30.92 11.00
C ALA A 381 -4.67 30.29 12.40
N LEU A 382 -4.40 28.99 12.47
CA LEU A 382 -4.21 28.27 13.73
C LEU A 382 -3.02 28.79 14.53
N GLU A 383 -1.89 29.07 13.88
CA GLU A 383 -0.71 29.68 14.54
C GLU A 383 -1.03 31.08 15.08
N ARG A 384 -1.71 31.91 14.30
CA ARG A 384 -2.14 33.23 14.75
C ARG A 384 -3.06 33.14 15.96
N ASP A 385 -3.95 32.16 16.01
CA ASP A 385 -4.88 31.99 17.12
C ASP A 385 -4.18 31.39 18.36
N LYS A 386 -3.21 30.48 18.17
CA LYS A 386 -2.33 30.01 19.25
C LYS A 386 -1.50 31.15 19.85
N VAL A 387 -0.89 32.01 19.02
CA VAL A 387 -0.10 33.16 19.49
C VAL A 387 -0.98 34.17 20.22
N LYS A 388 -2.19 34.46 19.72
CA LYS A 388 -3.14 35.34 20.43
C LYS A 388 -3.55 34.74 21.77
N LYS A 389 -3.83 33.43 21.83
CA LYS A 389 -4.19 32.73 23.06
C LYS A 389 -3.04 32.74 24.06
N ALA A 390 -1.81 32.43 23.63
CA ALA A 390 -0.64 32.46 24.50
C ALA A 390 -0.34 33.88 25.03
N LYS A 391 -0.47 34.91 24.18
CA LYS A 391 -0.35 36.32 24.63
C LYS A 391 -1.43 36.68 25.65
N ARG A 392 -2.68 36.26 25.40
CA ARG A 392 -3.80 36.45 26.32
C ARG A 392 -3.54 35.77 27.67
N ASP A 393 -3.09 34.53 27.66
CA ASP A 393 -2.85 33.76 28.88
C ASP A 393 -1.66 34.33 29.69
N ALA A 394 -0.61 34.82 29.00
CA ALA A 394 0.52 35.50 29.63
C ALA A 394 0.13 36.85 30.25
N GLU A 395 -0.70 37.65 29.55
CA GLU A 395 -1.22 38.91 30.10
C GLU A 395 -2.11 38.66 31.33
N LEU A 396 -2.98 37.64 31.28
CA LEU A 396 -3.85 37.28 32.40
C LEU A 396 -3.06 36.76 33.62
N ALA A 397 -1.98 36.00 33.41
CA ALA A 397 -1.13 35.49 34.49
C ALA A 397 -0.36 36.59 35.23
N GLY A 398 -0.06 37.71 34.58
CA GLY A 398 0.69 38.84 35.18
C GLY A 398 -0.14 39.90 35.90
N LEU A 399 -1.47 39.78 35.94
CA LEU A 399 -2.39 40.81 36.46
C LEU A 399 -3.02 40.40 37.80
N ASP A 400 -3.20 41.38 38.69
CA ASP A 400 -3.91 41.24 39.98
C ASP A 400 -5.43 40.96 39.80
N ALA A 401 -6.10 40.35 40.79
CA ALA A 401 -7.46 39.80 40.66
C ALA A 401 -8.53 40.83 40.24
N LYS A 402 -8.39 42.09 40.67
CA LYS A 402 -9.30 43.19 40.26
C LYS A 402 -9.02 43.66 38.83
N ALA A 403 -7.77 43.55 38.37
CA ALA A 403 -7.35 43.92 37.02
C ALA A 403 -7.71 42.83 35.99
N GLN A 404 -7.67 41.56 36.37
CA GLN A 404 -8.15 40.43 35.55
C GLN A 404 -9.64 40.57 35.20
N LYS A 405 -10.50 40.92 36.17
CA LYS A 405 -11.94 41.14 35.93
C LYS A 405 -12.18 42.28 34.92
N LYS A 406 -11.44 43.39 35.04
CA LYS A 406 -11.55 44.53 34.12
C LYS A 406 -11.04 44.21 32.71
N PHE A 407 -10.01 43.37 32.58
CA PHE A 407 -9.51 42.89 31.29
C PHE A 407 -10.56 42.03 30.58
N LEU A 408 -11.17 41.08 31.29
CA LEU A 408 -12.21 40.19 30.75
C LEU A 408 -13.48 40.96 30.31
N GLU A 409 -13.92 41.97 31.07
CA GLU A 409 -15.06 42.81 30.69
C GLU A 409 -14.76 43.64 29.43
N LYS A 410 -13.57 44.25 29.36
CA LYS A 410 -13.14 45.04 28.19
C LYS A 410 -13.00 44.17 26.93
N GLU A 411 -12.65 42.90 27.09
CA GLU A 411 -12.57 41.95 25.99
C GLU A 411 -13.95 41.51 25.50
N ARG A 412 -14.87 41.21 26.42
CA ARG A 412 -16.28 40.91 26.10
C ARG A 412 -16.93 42.06 25.34
N GLU A 413 -16.67 43.30 25.74
CA GLU A 413 -17.18 44.48 25.03
C GLU A 413 -16.57 44.63 23.62
N LYS A 414 -15.27 44.34 23.46
CA LYS A 414 -14.61 44.32 22.14
C LYS A 414 -15.17 43.22 21.23
N GLU A 415 -15.49 42.05 21.77
CA GLU A 415 -16.11 40.95 21.02
C GLU A 415 -17.53 41.30 20.59
N LEU A 416 -18.35 41.86 21.48
CA LEU A 416 -19.70 42.33 21.15
C LEU A 416 -19.67 43.41 20.06
N ARG A 417 -18.74 44.37 20.13
CA ARG A 417 -18.55 45.38 19.08
C ARG A 417 -18.12 44.77 17.74
N LYS A 418 -17.28 43.71 17.74
CA LYS A 418 -16.88 42.98 16.53
C LYS A 418 -18.03 42.15 15.95
N ALA A 419 -18.83 41.50 16.80
CA ALA A 419 -20.00 40.73 16.38
C ALA A 419 -21.07 41.64 15.75
N ASN A 420 -21.36 42.79 16.37
CA ASN A 420 -22.30 43.77 15.84
C ASN A 420 -21.84 44.34 14.49
N LYS A 421 -20.53 44.63 14.33
CA LYS A 421 -19.96 45.06 13.02
C LYS A 421 -20.04 44.00 11.93
N LYS A 422 -19.95 42.71 12.28
CA LYS A 422 -20.10 41.61 11.32
C LYS A 422 -21.56 41.43 10.90
N GLN A 423 -22.51 41.65 11.79
CA GLN A 423 -23.94 41.59 11.47
C GLN A 423 -24.38 42.75 10.55
N THR A 424 -23.85 43.96 10.74
CA THR A 424 -24.21 45.12 9.91
C THR A 424 -23.58 45.13 8.51
N MET A 425 -22.55 44.31 8.25
CA MET A 425 -21.94 44.17 6.91
C MET A 425 -22.52 43.01 6.08
N ARG A 426 -23.41 42.20 6.66
CA ARG A 426 -23.97 40.99 6.04
C ARG A 426 -25.44 41.12 5.61
N GLY A 427 -26.04 42.29 5.82
CA GLY A 427 -27.28 42.74 5.18
C GLY A 427 -26.95 43.84 4.19
#